data_AF-A0A9Q3UTB4-F1
#
_entry.id   AF-A0A9Q3UTB4-F1
#
_cell.length_a   1.000
_cell.length_b   1.000
_cell.length_c   1.000
_cell.angle_alpha   90.00
_cell.angle_beta   90.00
_cell.angle_gamma   90.00
#
_symmetry.space_group_name_H-M   'P 1'
#
loop_
_entity.id
_entity.type
_entity.pdbx_description
1 polymer ?
#
loop_
_entity_poly.entity_id
_entity_poly.type
_entity_poly.pdbx_seq_one_letter_code
_entity_poly.pdbx_strand_id
1 'polypeptide(L)'
;MKLFEKLYTSSLYIIIFISQSAIAQTADKDNLKNFSRMKSPQITSNDIVIPTYENLMNNVRKVQPVNGYFYSTTCKPTNLSCFYSVENKEKNDGKIYGFENKKINYVIIGKKDQQVYKRPTENKEFPQEFSDGISTYVYFYPSGAIHTIKQFGSNGKVTSIPVGTWYAYSEKGKITHKIEHDQRFKMNLYDILKIAERKDLPDFSISRKFNNINSFWSIYLKPHYKDNITKSRQILIDDKSGKIIYDISKDQEKLLNAKNYESLGLNEENIKWLKNNDLHQISDSELYSPFGGH
;
A
#
# COMPACT_ATOMS: atom_id res chain seq x y z
N MET A 1 -62.06 -32.96 -47.22
CA MET A 1 -61.04 -33.73 -46.49
C MET A 1 -59.68 -33.17 -46.90
N LYS A 2 -58.92 -32.59 -45.93
CA LYS A 2 -57.55 -32.00 -46.03
C LYS A 2 -57.46 -30.70 -46.85
N LEU A 3 -57.41 -29.48 -46.31
CA LEU A 3 -56.77 -28.87 -45.13
C LEU A 3 -55.22 -28.86 -45.15
N PHE A 4 -54.70 -27.62 -45.25
CA PHE A 4 -53.42 -27.04 -44.83
C PHE A 4 -52.13 -27.17 -45.66
N GLU A 5 -51.91 -26.08 -46.42
CA GLU A 5 -50.73 -25.18 -46.43
C GLU A 5 -49.47 -25.64 -45.68
N LYS A 6 -48.37 -25.77 -46.44
CA LYS A 6 -46.99 -25.81 -45.94
C LYS A 6 -46.55 -24.38 -45.58
N LEU A 7 -46.67 -24.02 -44.30
CA LEU A 7 -45.96 -22.88 -43.73
C LEU A 7 -44.51 -23.27 -43.46
N TYR A 8 -43.59 -22.61 -44.16
CA TYR A 8 -42.17 -22.54 -43.79
C TYR A 8 -42.07 -21.74 -42.48
N THR A 9 -42.01 -22.41 -41.34
CA THR A 9 -41.57 -21.78 -40.10
C THR A 9 -40.05 -21.73 -40.10
N SER A 10 -39.50 -20.61 -40.59
CA SER A 10 -38.15 -20.18 -40.21
C SER A 10 -38.16 -19.96 -38.69
N SER A 11 -37.62 -20.92 -37.95
CA SER A 11 -37.29 -20.79 -36.54
C SER A 11 -36.20 -19.73 -36.39
N LEU A 12 -36.64 -18.47 -36.31
CA LEU A 12 -35.82 -17.32 -35.94
C LEU A 12 -35.42 -17.52 -34.47
N TYR A 13 -34.26 -18.14 -34.25
CA TYR A 13 -33.58 -18.12 -32.97
C TYR A 13 -33.17 -16.68 -32.70
N ILE A 14 -34.05 -15.91 -32.06
CA ILE A 14 -33.66 -14.68 -31.38
C ILE A 14 -32.88 -15.13 -30.16
N ILE A 15 -31.58 -15.30 -30.32
CA ILE A 15 -30.64 -15.35 -29.21
C ILE A 15 -30.62 -13.94 -28.64
N ILE A 16 -31.45 -13.71 -27.63
CA ILE A 16 -31.34 -12.53 -26.77
C ILE A 16 -30.01 -12.70 -26.03
N PHE A 17 -28.94 -12.09 -26.52
CA PHE A 17 -27.77 -11.78 -25.71
C PHE A 17 -28.24 -10.79 -24.65
N ILE A 18 -28.74 -11.31 -23.53
CA ILE A 18 -28.77 -10.55 -22.28
C ILE A 18 -27.30 -10.43 -21.91
N SER A 19 -26.64 -9.38 -22.40
CA SER A 19 -25.41 -8.92 -21.81
C SER A 19 -25.72 -8.68 -20.34
N GLN A 20 -25.30 -9.59 -19.46
CA GLN A 20 -25.21 -9.29 -18.05
C GLN A 20 -24.13 -8.22 -17.93
N SER A 21 -24.50 -6.97 -18.15
CA SER A 21 -23.72 -5.83 -17.69
C SER A 21 -23.68 -6.01 -16.19
N ALA A 22 -22.57 -6.52 -15.66
CA ALA A 22 -22.34 -6.55 -14.24
C ALA A 22 -22.43 -5.10 -13.77
N ILE A 23 -23.56 -4.75 -13.15
CA ILE A 23 -23.82 -3.41 -12.64
C ILE A 23 -22.80 -3.21 -11.53
N ALA A 24 -21.80 -2.37 -11.78
CA ALA A 24 -20.88 -1.91 -10.78
C ALA A 24 -21.62 -0.90 -9.89
N GLN A 25 -22.50 -1.38 -9.00
CA GLN A 25 -22.88 -0.71 -7.75
C GLN A 25 -24.02 -1.46 -7.02
N THR A 26 -23.76 -1.83 -5.77
CA THR A 26 -24.66 -1.43 -4.69
C THR A 26 -23.86 -0.49 -3.80
N ALA A 27 -23.93 0.80 -4.14
CA ALA A 27 -23.50 1.85 -3.24
C ALA A 27 -24.54 1.94 -2.11
N ASP A 28 -24.15 1.58 -0.88
CA ASP A 28 -24.88 2.02 0.29
C ASP A 28 -24.30 3.34 0.81
N LYS A 29 -25.21 4.13 1.36
CA LYS A 29 -25.26 5.59 1.43
C LYS A 29 -24.16 6.23 2.28
N ASP A 30 -23.88 7.48 1.90
CA ASP A 30 -23.36 8.58 2.70
C ASP A 30 -23.32 8.31 4.21
N ASN A 31 -22.21 7.73 4.66
CA ASN A 31 -21.75 7.96 6.01
C ASN A 31 -20.56 8.90 5.87
N LEU A 32 -20.82 10.20 6.04
CA LEU A 32 -19.81 11.19 6.39
C LEU A 32 -19.20 10.77 7.74
N LYS A 33 -18.32 9.77 7.70
CA LYS A 33 -17.55 9.33 8.86
C LYS A 33 -16.51 10.42 9.13
N ASN A 34 -16.38 10.79 10.38
CA ASN A 34 -15.20 11.51 10.83
C ASN A 34 -13.99 10.57 10.71
N PHE A 35 -13.30 10.66 9.57
CA PHE A 35 -12.12 9.85 9.32
C PHE A 35 -10.98 10.28 10.25
N SER A 36 -10.31 9.29 10.82
CA SER A 36 -9.09 9.55 11.57
C SER A 36 -7.93 9.61 10.59
N ARG A 37 -7.08 10.63 10.69
CA ARG A 37 -5.87 10.72 9.87
C ARG A 37 -4.77 9.86 10.46
N MET A 38 -4.01 9.22 9.58
CA MET A 38 -2.71 8.68 9.95
C MET A 38 -1.77 9.85 10.28
N LYS A 39 -1.06 9.75 11.41
CA LYS A 39 -0.04 10.74 11.81
C LYS A 39 1.26 10.03 12.06
N SER A 40 2.20 10.20 11.13
CA SER A 40 3.55 9.68 11.28
C SER A 40 4.42 10.68 12.03
N PRO A 41 5.41 10.21 12.82
CA PRO A 41 6.39 11.09 13.42
C PRO A 41 7.22 11.77 12.33
N GLN A 42 7.49 13.06 12.49
CA GLN A 42 8.40 13.77 11.59
C GLN A 42 9.83 13.43 11.98
N ILE A 43 10.56 12.77 11.08
CA ILE A 43 11.96 12.37 11.30
C ILE A 43 12.84 13.08 10.27
N THR A 44 13.84 13.78 10.77
CA THR A 44 14.82 14.55 9.99
C THR A 44 16.23 14.00 10.21
N SER A 45 17.22 14.55 9.52
CA SER A 45 18.62 14.17 9.72
C SER A 45 19.11 14.32 11.17
N ASN A 46 18.55 15.28 11.92
CA ASN A 46 18.96 15.54 13.30
C ASN A 46 18.49 14.47 14.28
N ASP A 47 17.47 13.70 13.90
CA ASP A 47 16.88 12.63 14.72
C ASP A 47 17.61 11.29 14.51
N ILE A 48 18.48 11.19 13.50
CA ILE A 48 19.16 9.96 13.13
C ILE A 48 20.54 9.89 13.79
N VAL A 49 20.69 8.97 14.74
CA VAL A 49 21.97 8.64 15.36
C VAL A 49 22.46 7.30 14.83
N ILE A 50 23.65 7.28 14.23
CA ILE A 50 24.22 6.09 13.59
C ILE A 50 25.41 5.60 14.41
N PRO A 51 25.37 4.39 14.96
CA PRO A 51 26.53 3.80 15.61
C PRO A 51 27.60 3.42 14.58
N THR A 52 28.86 3.44 15.00
CA THR A 52 29.95 2.96 14.13
C THR A 52 29.88 1.46 13.92
N TYR A 53 30.50 0.99 12.84
CA TYR A 53 30.63 -0.44 12.53
C TYR A 53 31.26 -1.22 13.70
N GLU A 54 32.33 -0.68 14.28
CA GLU A 54 33.06 -1.28 15.40
C GLU A 54 32.18 -1.35 16.65
N ASN A 55 31.37 -0.32 16.93
CA ASN A 55 30.46 -0.32 18.07
C ASN A 55 29.39 -1.41 17.93
N LEU A 56 28.76 -1.52 16.75
CA LEU A 56 27.80 -2.58 16.47
C LEU A 56 28.42 -3.96 16.61
N MET A 57 29.60 -4.20 16.03
CA MET A 57 30.32 -5.47 16.15
C MET A 57 30.66 -5.84 17.60
N ASN A 58 31.08 -4.85 18.40
CA ASN A 58 31.35 -5.07 19.81
C ASN A 58 30.08 -5.44 20.58
N ASN A 59 28.93 -4.88 20.24
CA ASN A 59 27.66 -5.22 20.90
C ASN A 59 27.11 -6.58 20.46
N VAL A 60 27.28 -6.97 19.19
CA VAL A 60 26.91 -8.32 18.70
C VAL A 60 27.64 -9.44 19.45
N ARG A 61 28.89 -9.19 19.88
CA ARG A 61 29.67 -10.18 20.66
C ARG A 61 29.18 -10.35 22.10
N LYS A 62 28.32 -9.46 22.59
CA LYS A 62 27.78 -9.54 23.95
C LYS A 62 26.57 -10.48 23.96
N VAL A 63 26.59 -11.43 24.89
CA VAL A 63 25.49 -12.39 25.08
C VAL A 63 24.29 -11.73 25.76
N GLN A 64 24.53 -10.72 26.60
CA GLN A 64 23.49 -10.00 27.34
C GLN A 64 23.06 -8.73 26.57
N PRO A 65 21.80 -8.29 26.74
CA PRO A 65 21.30 -7.10 26.08
C PRO A 65 22.07 -5.85 26.54
N VAL A 66 22.29 -4.92 25.61
CA VAL A 66 22.91 -3.61 25.87
C VAL A 66 21.80 -2.57 25.81
N ASN A 67 21.58 -1.83 26.92
CA ASN A 67 20.51 -0.85 27.04
C ASN A 67 19.12 -1.40 26.68
N GLY A 68 18.87 -2.68 27.00
CA GLY A 68 17.60 -3.36 26.71
C GLY A 68 17.46 -3.93 25.29
N TYR A 69 18.48 -3.81 24.44
CA TYR A 69 18.47 -4.31 23.07
C TYR A 69 19.41 -5.51 22.88
N PHE A 70 18.97 -6.45 22.06
CA PHE A 70 19.75 -7.57 21.55
C PHE A 70 20.30 -7.22 20.16
N TYR A 71 21.51 -7.69 19.88
CA TYR A 71 22.25 -7.38 18.66
C TYR A 71 22.57 -8.68 17.94
N SER A 72 22.25 -8.75 16.64
CA SER A 72 22.61 -9.88 15.78
C SER A 72 23.23 -9.37 14.48
N THR A 73 24.01 -10.22 13.80
CA THR A 73 24.63 -9.88 12.53
C THR A 73 24.55 -11.04 11.53
N THR A 74 24.40 -10.70 10.26
CA THR A 74 24.55 -11.61 9.12
C THR A 74 25.45 -10.95 8.10
N CYS A 75 26.61 -11.55 7.82
CA CYS A 75 27.56 -11.06 6.82
C CYS A 75 27.69 -12.04 5.66
N LYS A 76 27.91 -11.53 4.44
CA LYS A 76 28.34 -12.36 3.31
C LYS A 76 29.72 -12.96 3.58
N PRO A 77 30.12 -14.09 2.95
CA PRO A 77 31.40 -14.75 3.21
C PRO A 77 32.64 -13.86 3.06
N THR A 78 32.57 -12.85 2.19
CA THR A 78 33.65 -11.89 1.96
C THR A 78 33.70 -10.76 3.01
N ASN A 79 32.75 -10.70 3.94
CA ASN A 79 32.52 -9.59 4.90
C ASN A 79 32.38 -8.20 4.27
N LEU A 80 32.19 -8.12 2.95
CA LEU A 80 32.00 -6.86 2.23
C LEU A 80 30.58 -6.31 2.39
N SER A 81 29.63 -7.13 2.83
CA SER A 81 28.25 -6.71 3.09
C SER A 81 27.75 -7.39 4.36
N CYS A 82 27.33 -6.59 5.33
CA CYS A 82 26.85 -7.03 6.64
C CYS A 82 25.54 -6.34 7.00
N PHE A 83 24.64 -7.09 7.63
CA PHE A 83 23.37 -6.61 8.14
C PHE A 83 23.33 -6.81 9.65
N TYR A 84 23.03 -5.77 10.40
CA TYR A 84 22.90 -5.81 11.84
C TYR A 84 21.45 -5.61 12.22
N SER A 85 20.87 -6.50 13.02
CA SER A 85 19.56 -6.28 13.65
C SER A 85 19.75 -5.92 15.12
N VAL A 86 19.01 -4.90 15.57
CA VAL A 86 18.97 -4.42 16.95
C VAL A 86 17.52 -4.39 17.38
N GLU A 87 17.13 -5.27 18.30
CA GLU A 87 15.73 -5.44 18.70
C GLU A 87 15.62 -5.48 20.21
N ASN A 88 14.57 -4.89 20.77
CA ASN A 88 14.26 -5.08 22.18
C ASN A 88 13.61 -6.45 22.43
N LYS A 89 13.52 -6.84 23.70
CA LYS A 89 12.95 -8.13 24.12
C LYS A 89 11.52 -8.35 23.62
N GLU A 90 10.72 -7.28 23.60
CA GLU A 90 9.32 -7.31 23.17
C GLU A 90 9.14 -7.28 21.64
N LYS A 91 10.24 -7.08 20.89
CA LYS A 91 10.25 -6.98 19.41
C LYS A 91 9.28 -5.93 18.87
N ASN A 92 9.12 -4.82 19.58
CA ASN A 92 8.27 -3.70 19.18
C ASN A 92 9.08 -2.46 18.75
N ASP A 93 10.38 -2.43 19.02
CA ASP A 93 11.34 -1.47 18.50
C ASP A 93 12.52 -2.24 17.90
N GLY A 94 12.75 -2.04 16.61
CA GLY A 94 13.78 -2.70 15.84
C GLY A 94 14.55 -1.72 14.97
N LYS A 95 15.85 -1.93 14.83
CA LYS A 95 16.71 -1.19 13.91
C LYS A 95 17.55 -2.16 13.11
N ILE A 96 17.57 -1.99 11.79
CA ILE A 96 18.42 -2.75 10.89
C ILE A 96 19.44 -1.80 10.27
N TYR A 97 20.72 -2.15 10.33
CA TYR A 97 21.80 -1.39 9.73
C TYR A 97 22.46 -2.22 8.63
N GLY A 98 22.50 -1.70 7.41
CA GLY A 98 23.19 -2.32 6.28
C GLY A 98 24.52 -1.62 6.02
N PHE A 99 25.61 -2.38 6.01
CA PHE A 99 26.94 -1.89 5.69
C PHE A 99 27.48 -2.55 4.43
N GLU A 100 28.18 -1.77 3.62
CA GLU A 100 28.98 -2.22 2.47
C GLU A 100 30.39 -1.70 2.60
N ASN A 101 31.39 -2.58 2.51
CA ASN A 101 32.80 -2.26 2.74
C ASN A 101 33.02 -1.47 4.05
N LYS A 102 32.31 -1.89 5.11
CA LYS A 102 32.26 -1.22 6.43
C LYS A 102 31.72 0.21 6.45
N LYS A 103 31.20 0.72 5.33
CA LYS A 103 30.49 1.99 5.25
C LYS A 103 28.99 1.76 5.38
N ILE A 104 28.30 2.64 6.09
CA ILE A 104 26.84 2.55 6.20
C ILE A 104 26.22 2.80 4.81
N ASN A 105 25.31 1.91 4.41
CA ASN A 105 24.55 2.02 3.16
C ASN A 105 23.09 2.40 3.46
N TYR A 106 22.49 1.79 4.49
CA TYR A 106 21.13 2.12 4.91
C TYR A 106 20.85 1.80 6.39
N VAL A 107 19.83 2.45 6.94
CA VAL A 107 19.21 2.13 8.24
C VAL A 107 17.71 1.95 8.05
N ILE A 108 17.11 0.95 8.67
CA ILE A 108 15.66 0.81 8.81
C ILE A 108 15.33 0.88 10.30
N ILE A 109 14.51 1.85 10.70
CA ILE A 109 14.03 2.01 12.08
C ILE A 109 12.54 1.66 12.09
N GLY A 110 12.18 0.53 12.68
CA GLY A 110 10.82 0.05 12.77
C GLY A 110 10.26 0.23 14.17
N LYS A 111 9.06 0.82 14.27
CA LYS A 111 8.26 0.81 15.50
C LYS A 111 6.95 0.07 15.22
N LYS A 112 6.72 -1.02 15.96
CA LYS A 112 5.45 -1.74 15.89
C LYS A 112 4.36 -0.83 16.46
N ASP A 113 3.25 -0.76 15.75
CA ASP A 113 2.08 -0.07 16.25
C ASP A 113 1.42 -0.89 17.37
N GLN A 114 0.88 -0.19 18.36
CA GLN A 114 0.19 -0.76 19.50
C GLN A 114 -1.26 -1.13 19.15
N GLN A 115 -1.82 -0.52 18.10
CA GLN A 115 -3.17 -0.81 17.64
C GLN A 115 -3.18 -2.00 16.68
N VAL A 116 -3.89 -3.06 17.07
CA VAL A 116 -4.08 -4.27 16.24
C VAL A 116 -5.53 -4.33 15.78
N TYR A 117 -5.76 -4.14 14.48
CA TYR A 117 -7.04 -4.44 13.85
C TYR A 117 -7.12 -5.94 13.61
N LYS A 118 -8.15 -6.58 14.17
CA LYS A 118 -8.46 -7.98 13.91
C LYS A 118 -9.68 -8.04 13.02
N ARG A 119 -9.52 -8.54 11.80
CA ARG A 119 -10.64 -8.77 10.90
C ARG A 119 -11.34 -10.09 11.27
N PRO A 120 -12.67 -10.12 11.41
CA PRO A 120 -13.40 -11.35 11.58
C PRO A 120 -13.34 -12.16 10.28
N THR A 121 -12.67 -13.30 10.29
CA THR A 121 -12.65 -14.26 9.17
C THR A 121 -13.48 -15.47 9.52
N GLU A 122 -14.18 -16.04 8.54
CA GLU A 122 -14.85 -17.35 8.74
C GLU A 122 -13.82 -18.49 8.86
N ASN A 123 -12.65 -18.31 8.24
CA ASN A 123 -11.53 -19.22 8.37
C ASN A 123 -10.62 -18.84 9.55
N LYS A 124 -10.75 -19.57 10.66
CA LYS A 124 -9.94 -19.39 11.89
C LYS A 124 -8.45 -19.72 11.72
N GLU A 125 -8.06 -20.42 10.64
CA GLU A 125 -6.67 -20.80 10.38
C GLU A 125 -5.80 -19.60 9.94
N PHE A 126 -6.42 -18.49 9.56
CA PHE A 126 -5.71 -17.29 9.06
C PHE A 126 -6.14 -16.05 9.84
N PRO A 127 -5.62 -15.84 11.06
CA PRO A 127 -5.86 -14.61 11.80
C PRO A 127 -5.38 -13.42 10.97
N GLN A 128 -6.33 -12.52 10.69
CA GLN A 128 -6.07 -11.31 9.93
C GLN A 128 -5.88 -10.15 10.90
N GLU A 129 -4.66 -10.09 11.46
CA GLU A 129 -4.21 -9.02 12.34
C GLU A 129 -3.38 -8.00 11.56
N PHE A 130 -3.76 -6.73 11.67
CA PHE A 130 -3.09 -5.62 10.99
C PHE A 130 -2.75 -4.53 12.00
N SER A 131 -1.57 -3.97 11.86
CA SER A 131 -1.12 -2.82 12.65
C SER A 131 -0.57 -1.77 11.70
N ASP A 132 -0.74 -0.49 12.03
CA ASP A 132 -0.21 0.63 11.24
C ASP A 132 1.23 0.95 11.67
N GLY A 133 2.08 -0.09 11.73
CA GLY A 133 3.47 0.07 12.12
C GLY A 133 4.20 0.96 11.12
N ILE A 134 5.03 1.88 11.59
CA ILE A 134 5.79 2.77 10.70
C ILE A 134 7.26 2.37 10.73
N SER A 135 7.81 2.19 9.53
CA SER A 135 9.22 1.92 9.31
C SER A 135 9.86 3.12 8.61
N THR A 136 10.95 3.63 9.17
CA THR A 136 11.74 4.73 8.60
C THR A 136 12.98 4.16 7.94
N TYR A 137 13.12 4.39 6.64
CA TYR A 137 14.24 3.98 5.81
C TYR A 137 15.13 5.19 5.57
N VAL A 138 16.39 5.07 5.99
CA VAL A 138 17.42 6.09 5.78
C VAL A 138 18.46 5.50 4.84
N TYR A 139 18.73 6.17 3.73
CA TYR A 139 19.79 5.78 2.79
C TYR A 139 20.91 6.80 2.81
N PHE A 140 22.12 6.34 2.50
CA PHE A 140 23.35 7.14 2.58
C PHE A 140 24.04 7.26 1.23
N TYR A 141 24.78 8.35 1.07
CA TYR A 141 25.79 8.48 0.03
C TYR A 141 27.04 7.65 0.37
N PRO A 142 27.93 7.36 -0.60
CA PRO A 142 29.22 6.72 -0.35
C PRO A 142 30.15 7.48 0.61
N SER A 143 29.92 8.79 0.78
CA SER A 143 30.59 9.66 1.75
C SER A 143 30.09 9.44 3.19
N GLY A 144 28.97 8.75 3.38
CA GLY A 144 28.32 8.56 4.68
C GLY A 144 27.30 9.65 5.04
N ALA A 145 27.15 10.69 4.20
CA ALA A 145 26.08 11.67 4.35
C ALA A 145 24.71 11.03 4.10
N ILE A 146 23.69 11.47 4.84
CA ILE A 146 22.30 11.04 4.59
C ILE A 146 21.89 11.50 3.20
N HIS A 147 21.37 10.56 2.39
CA HIS A 147 20.81 10.82 1.07
C HIS A 147 19.30 11.00 1.15
N THR A 148 18.58 10.03 1.74
CA THR A 148 17.11 10.10 1.85
C THR A 148 16.63 9.59 3.20
N ILE A 149 15.50 10.14 3.65
CA ILE A 149 14.71 9.62 4.75
C ILE A 149 13.30 9.41 4.21
N LYS A 150 12.82 8.16 4.26
CA LYS A 150 11.50 7.73 3.79
C LYS A 150 10.79 7.00 4.90
N GLN A 151 9.49 7.15 5.03
CA GLN A 151 8.68 6.41 5.99
C GLN A 151 7.61 5.61 5.27
N PHE A 152 7.38 4.37 5.72
CA PHE A 152 6.37 3.50 5.18
C PHE A 152 5.52 2.88 6.28
N GLY A 153 4.21 2.89 6.07
CA GLY A 153 3.29 2.01 6.79
C GLY A 153 3.61 0.57 6.39
N SER A 154 3.90 -0.26 7.38
CA SER A 154 4.29 -1.67 7.25
C SER A 154 3.23 -2.55 7.88
N ASN A 155 2.59 -3.39 7.08
CA ASN A 155 1.89 -4.57 7.58
C ASN A 155 2.09 -5.76 6.62
N GLY A 156 1.94 -6.98 7.12
CA GLY A 156 2.32 -8.21 6.39
C GLY A 156 1.55 -8.50 5.09
N LYS A 157 0.47 -7.76 4.79
CA LYS A 157 -0.32 -7.93 3.54
C LYS A 157 -0.50 -6.64 2.71
N VAL A 158 -0.13 -5.49 3.26
CA VAL A 158 -0.18 -4.17 2.64
C VAL A 158 1.25 -3.64 2.62
N THR A 159 1.96 -3.93 1.54
CA THR A 159 3.36 -3.55 1.42
C THR A 159 3.50 -2.07 1.08
N SER A 160 4.22 -1.35 1.94
CA SER A 160 4.89 -0.09 1.65
C SER A 160 3.98 1.09 1.30
N ILE A 161 3.00 1.41 2.14
CA ILE A 161 2.24 2.67 2.02
C ILE A 161 3.20 3.83 2.31
N PRO A 162 3.46 4.77 1.39
CA PRO A 162 4.35 5.91 1.66
C PRO A 162 3.72 6.83 2.71
N VAL A 163 4.34 7.04 3.88
CA VAL A 163 3.79 7.84 5.00
C VAL A 163 4.71 8.94 5.49
N GLY A 164 4.16 9.83 6.32
CA GLY A 164 4.89 10.91 6.96
C GLY A 164 5.49 11.91 5.97
N THR A 165 6.65 12.44 6.32
CA THR A 165 7.39 13.35 5.45
C THR A 165 8.66 12.68 4.96
N TRP A 166 8.83 12.67 3.64
CA TRP A 166 10.05 12.20 3.01
C TRP A 166 10.95 13.39 2.71
N TYR A 167 12.24 13.16 2.93
CA TYR A 167 13.29 14.15 2.66
C TYR A 167 14.37 13.54 1.78
N ALA A 168 14.79 14.29 0.77
CA ALA A 168 16.03 14.05 0.04
C ALA A 168 17.01 15.17 0.39
N TYR A 169 18.27 14.80 0.59
CA TYR A 169 19.34 15.69 1.00
C TYR A 169 20.46 15.66 -0.04
N SER A 170 21.18 16.76 -0.14
CA SER A 170 22.49 16.80 -0.80
C SER A 170 23.56 16.21 0.12
N GLU A 171 24.73 15.86 -0.42
CA GLU A 171 25.88 15.40 0.38
C GLU A 171 26.34 16.41 1.45
N LYS A 172 25.99 17.70 1.30
CA LYS A 172 26.26 18.76 2.29
C LYS A 172 25.19 18.85 3.39
N GLY A 173 24.20 17.96 3.39
CA GLY A 173 23.11 17.94 4.37
C GLY A 173 21.97 18.93 4.11
N LYS A 174 21.97 19.66 2.98
CA LYS A 174 20.85 20.55 2.62
C LYS A 174 19.71 19.75 2.00
N ILE A 175 18.47 19.99 2.45
CA ILE A 175 17.25 19.43 1.83
C ILE A 175 17.14 19.89 0.37
N THR A 176 17.02 18.95 -0.54
CA THR A 176 16.79 19.20 -1.98
C THR A 176 15.33 18.96 -2.36
N HIS A 177 14.68 17.97 -1.74
CA HIS A 177 13.27 17.65 -1.99
C HIS A 177 12.55 17.27 -0.68
N LYS A 178 11.26 17.58 -0.63
CA LYS A 178 10.36 17.24 0.48
C LYS A 178 9.00 16.81 -0.08
N ILE A 179 8.49 15.67 0.37
CA ILE A 179 7.10 15.26 0.11
C ILE A 179 6.43 14.97 1.45
N GLU A 180 5.31 15.64 1.72
CA GLU A 180 4.52 15.41 2.93
C GLU A 180 3.27 14.61 2.58
N HIS A 181 3.31 13.30 2.85
CA HIS A 181 2.25 12.39 2.46
C HIS A 181 1.01 12.53 3.35
N ASP A 182 1.19 12.58 4.66
CA ASP A 182 0.06 12.54 5.61
C ASP A 182 -0.86 13.76 5.51
N GLN A 183 -0.36 14.92 5.06
CA GLN A 183 -1.19 16.09 4.81
C GLN A 183 -2.20 15.88 3.67
N ARG A 184 -1.88 15.00 2.71
CA ARG A 184 -2.72 14.74 1.54
C ARG A 184 -3.88 13.81 1.84
N PHE A 185 -3.79 13.00 2.89
CA PHE A 185 -4.77 11.96 3.19
C PHE A 185 -5.63 12.30 4.41
N LYS A 186 -6.94 12.12 4.29
CA LYS A 186 -7.92 12.27 5.38
C LYS A 186 -8.24 10.95 6.06
N MET A 187 -8.21 9.85 5.33
CA MET A 187 -8.51 8.51 5.86
C MET A 187 -7.25 7.82 6.38
N ASN A 188 -7.37 7.06 7.45
CA ASN A 188 -6.33 6.13 7.89
C ASN A 188 -6.56 4.74 7.30
N LEU A 189 -5.56 3.88 7.48
CA LEU A 189 -5.61 2.50 7.04
C LEU A 189 -6.80 1.73 7.63
N TYR A 190 -7.17 1.96 8.89
CA TYR A 190 -8.25 1.22 9.55
C TYR A 190 -9.63 1.49 8.96
N ASP A 191 -9.89 2.74 8.56
CA ASP A 191 -11.14 3.08 7.88
C ASP A 191 -11.22 2.42 6.51
N ILE A 192 -10.09 2.29 5.81
CA ILE A 192 -9.99 1.56 4.54
C ILE A 192 -10.12 0.05 4.74
N LEU A 193 -9.55 -0.51 5.82
CA LEU A 193 -9.70 -1.93 6.16
C LEU A 193 -11.16 -2.33 6.38
N LYS A 194 -11.97 -1.45 6.98
CA LYS A 194 -13.42 -1.67 7.13
C LYS A 194 -14.15 -1.71 5.79
N ILE A 195 -13.72 -0.91 4.81
CA ILE A 195 -14.29 -0.92 3.45
C ILE A 195 -13.82 -2.17 2.68
N ALA A 196 -12.58 -2.60 2.90
CA ALA A 196 -12.01 -3.83 2.33
C ALA A 196 -12.62 -5.12 2.90
N GLU A 197 -13.40 -5.03 3.98
CA GLU A 197 -13.89 -6.19 4.71
C GLU A 197 -14.94 -6.98 3.94
N ARG A 198 -14.50 -8.10 3.36
CA ARG A 198 -15.35 -9.07 2.64
C ARG A 198 -15.01 -10.52 2.97
N LYS A 199 -15.98 -11.32 3.38
CA LYS A 199 -15.70 -12.70 3.84
C LYS A 199 -15.25 -13.63 2.71
N ASP A 200 -15.79 -13.42 1.51
CA ASP A 200 -15.50 -14.14 0.27
C ASP A 200 -14.15 -13.74 -0.36
N LEU A 201 -13.60 -12.58 0.00
CA LEU A 201 -12.33 -12.07 -0.51
C LEU A 201 -11.35 -11.78 0.65
N PRO A 202 -10.76 -12.83 1.24
CA PRO A 202 -9.94 -12.69 2.42
C PRO A 202 -8.58 -12.06 2.13
N ASP A 203 -8.03 -12.21 0.93
CA ASP A 203 -6.74 -11.66 0.57
C ASP A 203 -6.89 -10.28 -0.05
N PHE A 204 -6.03 -9.35 0.32
CA PHE A 204 -6.11 -8.00 -0.21
C PHE A 204 -4.76 -7.30 -0.24
N SER A 205 -4.69 -6.27 -1.08
CA SER A 205 -3.65 -5.26 -1.09
C SER A 205 -4.31 -3.89 -1.09
N ILE A 206 -3.76 -2.97 -0.30
CA ILE A 206 -4.22 -1.58 -0.22
C ILE A 206 -3.06 -0.69 -0.65
N SER A 207 -3.35 0.30 -1.48
CA SER A 207 -2.38 1.32 -1.84
C SER A 207 -3.04 2.69 -1.74
N ARG A 208 -2.24 3.70 -1.41
CA ARG A 208 -2.68 5.09 -1.44
C ARG A 208 -1.94 5.82 -2.54
N LYS A 209 -2.66 6.64 -3.28
CA LYS A 209 -2.15 7.41 -4.41
C LYS A 209 -2.69 8.82 -4.33
N PHE A 210 -1.97 9.75 -4.94
CA PHE A 210 -2.40 11.13 -5.03
C PHE A 210 -1.85 11.76 -6.29
N ASN A 211 -2.47 12.86 -6.67
CA ASN A 211 -1.96 13.76 -7.69
C ASN A 211 -2.11 15.21 -7.22
N ASN A 212 -2.11 16.16 -8.15
CA ASN A 212 -2.22 17.58 -7.85
C ASN A 212 -3.61 18.00 -7.33
N ILE A 213 -4.65 17.20 -7.58
CA ILE A 213 -6.03 17.56 -7.25
C ILE A 213 -6.68 16.63 -6.22
N ASN A 214 -6.31 15.36 -6.22
CA ASN A 214 -6.97 14.29 -5.49
C ASN A 214 -5.97 13.42 -4.71
N SER A 215 -6.45 12.88 -3.61
CA SER A 215 -5.90 11.74 -2.89
C SER A 215 -6.92 10.60 -2.99
N PHE A 216 -6.46 9.36 -3.10
CA PHE A 216 -7.35 8.22 -3.25
C PHE A 216 -6.70 6.93 -2.78
N TRP A 217 -7.54 5.98 -2.38
CA TRP A 217 -7.14 4.64 -1.98
C TRP A 217 -7.58 3.64 -3.05
N SER A 218 -6.69 2.70 -3.37
CA SER A 218 -6.98 1.58 -4.25
C SER A 218 -6.85 0.29 -3.46
N ILE A 219 -7.93 -0.48 -3.41
CA ILE A 219 -8.00 -1.79 -2.78
C ILE A 219 -8.09 -2.84 -3.88
N TYR A 220 -7.25 -3.85 -3.81
CA TYR A 220 -7.38 -5.05 -4.61
C TYR A 220 -7.72 -6.22 -3.70
N LEU A 221 -8.84 -6.88 -3.97
CA LEU A 221 -9.38 -7.99 -3.19
C LEU A 221 -9.30 -9.27 -4.00
N LYS A 222 -8.85 -10.36 -3.39
CA LYS A 222 -8.71 -11.69 -4.02
C LYS A 222 -9.44 -12.76 -3.21
N PRO A 223 -10.03 -13.75 -3.89
CA PRO A 223 -10.55 -14.93 -3.22
C PRO A 223 -9.39 -15.74 -2.63
N HIS A 224 -9.72 -16.64 -1.71
CA HIS A 224 -8.76 -17.61 -1.22
C HIS A 224 -8.26 -18.49 -2.37
N TYR A 225 -7.01 -18.96 -2.35
CA TYR A 225 -6.43 -19.76 -3.45
C TYR A 225 -7.16 -21.09 -3.74
N LYS A 226 -7.99 -21.56 -2.80
CA LYS A 226 -8.85 -22.75 -2.97
C LYS A 226 -10.23 -22.43 -3.57
N ASP A 227 -10.60 -21.15 -3.61
CA ASP A 227 -11.85 -20.68 -4.23
C ASP A 227 -11.58 -20.32 -5.69
N ASN A 228 -12.10 -21.14 -6.60
CA ASN A 228 -11.94 -20.99 -8.05
C ASN A 228 -13.16 -20.33 -8.71
N ILE A 229 -14.17 -19.94 -7.92
CA ILE A 229 -15.45 -19.42 -8.42
C ILE A 229 -15.47 -17.89 -8.28
N THR A 230 -15.17 -17.41 -7.09
CA THR A 230 -15.25 -15.98 -6.76
C THR A 230 -14.20 -15.19 -7.54
N LYS A 231 -14.59 -14.05 -8.12
CA LYS A 231 -13.67 -13.18 -8.88
C LYS A 231 -13.03 -12.14 -7.98
N SER A 232 -11.77 -11.80 -8.26
CA SER A 232 -11.11 -10.66 -7.61
C SER A 232 -11.84 -9.36 -7.93
N ARG A 233 -11.66 -8.37 -7.05
CA ARG A 233 -12.28 -7.05 -7.19
C ARG A 233 -11.25 -5.94 -7.02
N GLN A 234 -11.48 -4.83 -7.71
CA GLN A 234 -10.71 -3.61 -7.54
C GLN A 234 -11.64 -2.48 -7.11
N ILE A 235 -11.30 -1.80 -6.03
CA ILE A 235 -12.07 -0.71 -5.43
C ILE A 235 -11.22 0.55 -5.44
N LEU A 236 -11.77 1.67 -5.91
CA LEU A 236 -11.17 3.00 -5.81
C LEU A 236 -12.02 3.89 -4.93
N ILE A 237 -11.40 4.56 -3.98
CA ILE A 237 -12.07 5.38 -2.97
C ILE A 237 -11.46 6.77 -3.01
N ASP A 238 -12.29 7.80 -3.13
CA ASP A 238 -11.86 9.17 -2.91
C ASP A 238 -11.55 9.35 -1.42
N ASP A 239 -10.29 9.67 -1.10
CA ASP A 239 -9.86 9.82 0.28
C ASP A 239 -10.53 11.01 0.99
N LYS A 240 -10.95 12.04 0.26
CA LYS A 240 -11.54 13.24 0.88
C LYS A 240 -12.94 12.99 1.42
N SER A 241 -13.73 12.18 0.71
CA SER A 241 -15.14 11.90 1.01
C SER A 241 -15.38 10.48 1.56
N GLY A 242 -14.46 9.55 1.32
CA GLY A 242 -14.66 8.12 1.53
C GLY A 242 -15.60 7.47 0.52
N LYS A 243 -16.02 8.19 -0.52
CA LYS A 243 -16.91 7.68 -1.57
C LYS A 243 -16.18 6.66 -2.43
N ILE A 244 -16.82 5.51 -2.66
CA ILE A 244 -16.35 4.52 -3.63
C ILE A 244 -16.61 5.07 -5.05
N ILE A 245 -15.54 5.36 -5.77
CA ILE A 245 -15.57 5.82 -7.16
C ILE A 245 -15.91 4.64 -8.08
N TYR A 246 -15.32 3.48 -7.83
CA TYR A 246 -15.72 2.24 -8.47
C TYR A 246 -15.43 1.04 -7.58
N ASP A 247 -16.19 -0.03 -7.80
CA ASP A 247 -15.95 -1.37 -7.26
C ASP A 247 -16.26 -2.37 -8.38
N ILE A 248 -15.22 -2.82 -9.07
CA ILE A 248 -15.32 -3.61 -10.30
C ILE A 248 -14.74 -5.00 -10.13
N SER A 249 -15.24 -5.96 -10.90
CA SER A 249 -14.69 -7.31 -10.95
C SER A 249 -13.46 -7.38 -11.87
N LYS A 250 -12.68 -8.47 -11.74
CA LYS A 250 -11.52 -8.76 -12.60
C LYS A 250 -11.81 -8.63 -14.10
N ASP A 251 -12.99 -9.05 -14.53
CA ASP A 251 -13.33 -9.09 -15.95
C ASP A 251 -13.53 -7.67 -16.53
N GLN A 252 -13.78 -6.68 -15.67
CA GLN A 252 -13.93 -5.27 -16.04
C GLN A 252 -12.60 -4.49 -16.02
N GLU A 253 -11.51 -5.07 -15.50
CA GLU A 253 -10.19 -4.41 -15.42
C GLU A 253 -9.67 -3.96 -16.80
N LYS A 254 -10.00 -4.70 -17.86
CA LYS A 254 -9.62 -4.32 -19.23
C LYS A 254 -10.26 -3.00 -19.67
N LEU A 255 -11.51 -2.74 -19.27
CA LEU A 255 -12.21 -1.50 -19.58
C LEU A 255 -11.58 -0.32 -18.83
N LEU A 256 -11.21 -0.54 -17.56
CA LEU A 256 -10.50 0.45 -16.75
C LEU A 256 -9.14 0.80 -17.37
N ASN A 257 -8.35 -0.20 -17.76
CA ASN A 257 -7.03 -0.01 -18.37
C ASN A 257 -7.10 0.70 -19.73
N ALA A 258 -8.17 0.45 -20.50
CA ALA A 258 -8.46 1.16 -21.75
C ALA A 258 -9.07 2.55 -21.52
N LYS A 259 -9.27 2.98 -20.26
CA LYS A 259 -9.95 4.22 -19.87
C LYS A 259 -11.36 4.36 -20.45
N ASN A 260 -12.01 3.23 -20.74
CA ASN A 260 -13.37 3.17 -21.25
C ASN A 260 -14.38 3.21 -20.09
N TYR A 261 -14.41 4.33 -19.37
CA TYR A 261 -15.21 4.48 -18.14
C TYR A 261 -16.72 4.43 -18.38
N GLU A 262 -17.18 4.84 -19.56
CA GLU A 262 -18.61 4.78 -19.94
C GLU A 262 -19.14 3.34 -19.93
N SER A 263 -18.27 2.37 -20.24
CA SER A 263 -18.64 0.95 -20.27
C SER A 263 -18.61 0.28 -18.88
N LEU A 264 -18.23 1.00 -17.83
CA LEU A 264 -18.19 0.46 -16.46
C LEU A 264 -19.53 0.56 -15.72
N GLY A 265 -20.53 1.25 -16.29
CA GLY A 265 -21.83 1.45 -15.64
C GLY A 265 -21.77 2.33 -14.39
N LEU A 266 -20.80 3.25 -14.34
CA LEU A 266 -20.65 4.23 -13.25
C LEU A 266 -21.58 5.42 -13.46
N ASN A 267 -21.93 6.13 -12.39
CA ASN A 267 -22.64 7.39 -12.50
C ASN A 267 -21.77 8.50 -13.11
N GLU A 268 -22.41 9.55 -13.65
CA GLU A 268 -21.74 10.65 -14.34
C GLU A 268 -20.69 11.36 -13.48
N GLU A 269 -20.94 11.48 -12.16
CA GLU A 269 -20.02 12.12 -11.23
C GLU A 269 -18.71 11.33 -11.09
N ASN A 270 -18.80 10.00 -10.95
CA ASN A 270 -17.64 9.13 -10.84
C ASN A 270 -16.86 9.06 -12.18
N ILE A 271 -17.56 9.07 -13.32
CA ILE A 271 -16.93 9.14 -14.65
C ILE A 271 -16.16 10.45 -14.80
N LYS A 272 -16.79 11.58 -14.43
CA LYS A 272 -16.15 12.90 -14.45
C LYS A 272 -14.94 12.95 -13.51
N TRP A 273 -15.06 12.36 -12.32
CA TRP A 273 -13.95 12.26 -11.37
C TRP A 273 -12.77 11.51 -11.98
N LEU A 274 -13.00 10.35 -12.60
CA LEU A 274 -11.96 9.53 -13.23
C LEU A 274 -11.27 10.25 -14.39
N LYS A 275 -12.05 10.81 -15.32
CA LYS A 275 -11.52 11.58 -16.46
C LYS A 275 -10.68 12.76 -15.99
N ASN A 276 -11.13 13.48 -14.98
CA ASN A 276 -10.38 14.60 -14.42
C ASN A 276 -9.10 14.12 -13.71
N ASN A 277 -9.18 13.04 -12.94
CA ASN A 277 -8.04 12.48 -12.21
C ASN A 277 -6.90 12.04 -13.14
N ASP A 278 -7.24 11.49 -14.30
CA ASP A 278 -6.30 11.04 -15.33
C ASP A 278 -5.49 12.18 -15.96
N LEU A 279 -6.08 13.37 -16.10
CA LEU A 279 -5.39 14.55 -16.64
C LEU A 279 -4.27 15.06 -15.72
N HIS A 280 -4.32 14.69 -14.45
CA HIS A 280 -3.39 15.15 -13.44
C HIS A 280 -2.46 14.04 -12.94
N GLN A 281 -2.48 12.85 -13.56
CA GLN A 281 -1.68 11.73 -13.10
C GLN A 281 -0.19 12.07 -13.14
N ILE A 282 0.49 11.87 -12.02
CA ILE A 282 1.95 11.91 -11.91
C ILE A 282 2.39 10.46 -11.73
N SER A 283 3.38 10.02 -12.50
CA SER A 283 3.90 8.66 -12.35
C SER A 283 4.67 8.53 -11.03
N ASP A 284 4.60 7.37 -10.38
CA ASP A 284 5.39 7.11 -9.16
C ASP A 284 6.90 7.25 -9.45
N SER A 285 7.35 6.86 -10.65
CA SER A 285 8.74 7.06 -11.08
C SER A 285 9.15 8.53 -11.08
N GLU A 286 8.30 9.43 -11.54
CA GLU A 286 8.57 10.88 -11.56
C GLU A 286 8.49 11.45 -10.14
N LEU A 287 7.41 11.13 -9.42
CA LEU A 287 7.16 11.64 -8.08
C LEU A 287 8.25 11.24 -7.09
N TYR A 288 8.77 10.01 -7.19
CA TYR A 288 9.71 9.43 -6.23
C TYR A 288 11.16 9.35 -6.75
N SER A 289 11.43 9.81 -7.98
CA SER A 289 12.79 9.86 -8.55
C SER A 289 13.81 10.51 -7.60
N PRO A 290 13.52 11.66 -6.95
CA PRO A 290 14.47 12.30 -6.02
C PRO A 290 14.81 11.46 -4.79
N PHE A 291 14.04 10.40 -4.52
CA PHE A 291 14.20 9.55 -3.34
C PHE A 291 14.76 8.16 -3.66
N GLY A 292 15.37 8.02 -4.85
CA GLY A 292 16.01 6.79 -5.32
C GLY A 292 15.08 5.82 -6.09
N GLY A 293 13.90 6.29 -6.51
CA GLY A 293 12.93 5.49 -7.28
C GLY A 293 12.24 4.38 -6.47
N HIS A 294 11.19 3.81 -7.07
CA HIS A 294 10.49 2.60 -6.63
C HIS A 294 10.50 1.57 -7.75
#